data_AF-A0A813EJY3-F1
#
_entry.id   AF-A0A813EJY3-F1
#
_cell.length_a   1.000
_cell.length_b   1.000
_cell.length_c   1.000
_cell.angle_alpha   90.00
_cell.angle_beta   90.00
_cell.angle_gamma   90.00
#
_symmetry.space_group_name_H-M   'P 1'
#
loop_
_entity.id
_entity.type
_entity.pdbx_description
1 polymer ?
#
loop_
_entity_poly.entity_id
_entity_poly.type
_entity_poly.pdbx_seq_one_letter_code
_entity_poly.pdbx_strand_id
1 'polypeptide(L)'
;MWNPRLLARKLPRLASAGPTSTGKLRLRAATSVATPKTSPGEDSGPSQATEAQLPVLPQKLLLQKLLHPQRSKATLEFLARPAEVIAGACSVVHIALLHPAKETARIEVGGKARWEALELLLEHFPKHSDVLRIGPGYWRGQLSENFWCRWQLHDSFHTYTFFCRQGGEEDACFQMSPLDLVPAEWFATLAEQTLVAGTRLELQPRMEKLCHAELTEKLGVSSRGNIYGSDVHAGTAQAFTDFRIRSDGFSRILVKDSRLFAREDSLPPLLGSLPGVAHPGPGRLVHQLLAMEDFKCLSLIGEPWAGHLHRRVEEVSLQHLRLLRDVEKRPDDQIKQRRWWHRLRFRRDYGGEADEILLDRLVKLHMVLEAHSAKCKPKLQHCHVYYLRTKDMAHALQEKRLEGFLPIGEFTRLRLEDLERDRSAVQVEVSDLSVRMQRSVELLRVGVTLTQMGVSHQTAVKVERLTALAVVLSMLFGLGELRYLVEEVSPQVALEWLPGLVAKVETKLLLLSKQIT
;
A
#
# COMPACT_ATOMS: atom_id res chain seq x y z
N MET A 1 -18.47 -4.71 28.14
CA MET A 1 -18.18 -3.78 29.26
C MET A 1 -16.68 -3.59 29.36
N TRP A 2 -16.12 -2.51 28.82
CA TRP A 2 -14.68 -2.21 28.86
C TRP A 2 -14.45 -0.93 29.66
N ASN A 3 -13.55 -1.01 30.63
CA ASN A 3 -13.30 -0.01 31.67
C ASN A 3 -12.32 1.07 31.16
N PRO A 4 -12.61 2.39 31.22
CA PRO A 4 -11.86 3.41 30.46
C PRO A 4 -10.60 3.96 31.15
N ARG A 5 -10.06 3.32 32.20
CA ARG A 5 -9.04 3.96 33.08
C ARG A 5 -7.57 3.57 32.84
N LEU A 6 -7.21 2.91 31.74
CA LEU A 6 -5.82 2.47 31.49
C LEU A 6 -5.10 3.11 30.29
N LEU A 7 -5.59 4.24 29.76
CA LEU A 7 -4.99 4.91 28.60
C LEU A 7 -4.39 6.30 28.88
N ALA A 8 -3.80 6.49 30.07
CA ALA A 8 -3.12 7.72 30.44
C ALA A 8 -1.66 7.47 30.82
N ARG A 9 -0.79 7.19 29.83
CA ARG A 9 0.62 7.60 29.88
C ARG A 9 1.29 7.45 28.51
N LYS A 10 1.91 8.55 28.07
CA LYS A 10 2.78 8.77 26.91
C LYS A 10 2.12 9.16 25.59
N LEU A 11 1.77 10.44 25.47
CA LEU A 11 1.93 11.22 24.25
C LEU A 11 2.45 12.63 24.63
N PRO A 12 3.45 13.20 23.93
CA PRO A 12 3.95 14.54 24.19
C PRO A 12 3.00 15.60 23.62
N ARG A 13 2.92 16.73 24.33
CA ARG A 13 2.09 17.91 24.04
C ARG A 13 2.40 18.48 22.65
N LEU A 14 1.39 18.51 21.78
CA LEU A 14 1.31 19.44 20.65
C LEU A 14 0.75 20.77 21.18
N ALA A 15 1.58 21.81 21.21
CA ALA A 15 1.15 23.17 21.48
C ALA A 15 0.76 23.86 20.15
N SER A 16 -0.38 24.54 20.21
CA SER A 16 -1.09 25.31 19.20
C SER A 16 -0.23 26.31 18.41
N ALA A 17 -0.44 26.34 17.09
CA ALA A 17 0.05 27.38 16.19
C ALA A 17 -0.97 28.53 16.09
N GLY A 18 -0.46 29.76 16.18
CA GLY A 18 -1.10 31.05 15.91
C GLY A 18 -0.01 32.14 15.78
N PRO A 19 -0.24 33.28 15.11
CA PRO A 19 0.38 33.52 13.80
C PRO A 19 1.55 34.51 13.77
N THR A 20 2.41 34.29 12.76
CA THR A 20 3.21 35.24 11.96
C THR A 20 3.74 36.52 12.62
N SER A 21 5.05 36.56 12.89
CA SER A 21 5.84 37.80 12.81
C SER A 21 7.04 37.59 11.89
N THR A 22 7.07 38.37 10.82
CA THR A 22 8.11 38.47 9.79
C THR A 22 9.48 38.87 10.36
N GLY A 23 10.48 38.00 10.23
CA GLY A 23 11.89 38.33 10.44
C GLY A 23 12.69 38.05 9.17
N LYS A 24 12.95 39.09 8.37
CA LYS A 24 13.82 39.04 7.19
C LYS A 24 15.27 38.76 7.61
N LEU A 25 15.81 37.59 7.27
CA LEU A 25 17.25 37.34 7.27
C LEU A 25 17.78 37.55 5.85
N ARG A 26 18.52 38.66 5.66
CA ARG A 26 19.26 38.97 4.44
C ARG A 26 20.50 38.07 4.34
N LEU A 27 20.52 37.17 3.36
CA LEU A 27 21.74 36.53 2.88
C LEU A 27 22.45 37.49 1.90
N ARG A 28 23.61 38.01 2.27
CA ARG A 28 24.53 38.68 1.34
C ARG A 28 25.40 37.61 0.69
N ALA A 29 25.15 37.35 -0.59
CA ALA A 29 26.10 36.70 -1.48
C ALA A 29 27.24 37.68 -1.80
N ALA A 30 28.49 37.24 -1.64
CA ALA A 30 29.66 37.96 -2.11
C ALA A 30 30.42 37.06 -3.10
N THR A 31 30.03 37.17 -4.36
CA THR A 31 30.87 36.82 -5.52
C THR A 31 31.81 38.00 -5.79
N SER A 32 33.11 37.77 -5.75
CA SER A 32 34.12 38.66 -6.34
C SER A 32 35.39 37.86 -6.58
N VAL A 33 35.57 37.43 -7.84
CA VAL A 33 36.85 36.96 -8.37
C VAL A 33 37.47 38.17 -9.05
N ALA A 34 38.54 38.71 -8.46
CA ALA A 34 39.36 39.76 -9.05
C ALA A 34 40.74 39.19 -9.41
N THR A 35 41.13 39.36 -10.66
CA THR A 35 42.41 38.98 -11.28
C THR A 35 43.60 39.73 -10.67
N PRO A 36 44.81 39.14 -10.57
CA PRO A 36 45.98 39.85 -10.08
C PRO A 36 46.75 40.54 -11.23
N LYS A 37 47.16 41.79 -11.00
CA LYS A 37 48.27 42.45 -11.72
C LYS A 37 49.49 42.51 -10.79
N THR A 38 50.61 42.06 -11.33
CA THR A 38 52.02 42.28 -10.94
C THR A 38 52.29 43.80 -10.77
N SER A 39 53.15 44.35 -9.89
CA SER A 39 54.51 44.03 -9.42
C SER A 39 54.90 45.01 -8.25
N PRO A 40 56.18 45.22 -7.85
CA PRO A 40 56.73 44.85 -6.53
C PRO A 40 57.19 46.03 -5.64
N GLY A 41 57.50 45.79 -4.36
CA GLY A 41 58.23 46.76 -3.54
C GLY A 41 58.17 46.52 -2.02
N GLU A 42 59.27 45.98 -1.49
CA GLU A 42 59.97 46.35 -0.24
C GLU A 42 59.30 46.25 1.16
N ASP A 43 59.96 45.41 1.96
CA ASP A 43 60.43 45.60 3.35
C ASP A 43 59.51 45.79 4.57
N SER A 44 59.74 44.85 5.51
CA SER A 44 59.94 45.01 6.96
C SER A 44 58.78 44.72 7.95
N GLY A 45 59.07 43.76 8.86
CA GLY A 45 58.73 43.85 10.29
C GLY A 45 57.48 43.10 10.80
N PRO A 46 57.59 42.21 11.81
CA PRO A 46 56.49 41.35 12.25
C PRO A 46 55.61 42.04 13.30
N SER A 47 54.29 42.01 13.12
CA SER A 47 53.34 42.29 14.20
C SER A 47 52.64 40.99 14.59
N GLN A 48 52.98 40.48 15.77
CA GLN A 48 52.35 39.32 16.39
C GLN A 48 50.90 39.67 16.74
N ALA A 49 49.96 39.29 15.87
CA ALA A 49 48.56 39.22 16.22
C ALA A 49 48.27 37.80 16.73
N THR A 50 48.00 37.72 18.03
CA THR A 50 47.57 36.51 18.74
C THR A 50 46.31 35.96 18.07
N GLU A 51 46.44 34.89 17.28
CA GLU A 51 45.30 34.16 16.73
C GLU A 51 44.47 33.58 17.87
N ALA A 52 43.31 34.19 18.13
CA ALA A 52 42.27 33.59 18.95
C ALA A 52 41.82 32.30 18.24
N GLN A 53 42.34 31.16 18.68
CA GLN A 53 41.92 29.84 18.21
C GLN A 53 40.41 29.69 18.44
N LEU A 54 39.65 29.75 17.34
CA LEU A 54 38.23 29.37 17.32
C LEU A 54 38.09 27.99 17.98
N PRO A 55 37.14 27.79 18.89
CA PRO A 55 36.96 26.48 19.53
C PRO A 55 36.61 25.46 18.44
N VAL A 56 37.54 24.56 18.16
CA VAL A 56 37.32 23.41 17.27
C VAL A 56 36.32 22.51 17.98
N LEU A 57 35.03 22.72 17.69
CA LEU A 57 33.97 21.83 18.15
C LEU A 57 34.34 20.41 17.69
N PRO A 58 34.42 19.42 18.59
CA PRO A 58 34.75 18.06 18.19
C PRO A 58 33.65 17.56 17.24
N GLN A 59 33.94 17.57 15.94
CA GLN A 59 32.99 17.29 14.85
C GLN A 59 32.19 16.00 15.09
N LYS A 60 32.83 15.02 15.76
CA LYS A 60 32.25 13.72 16.13
C LYS A 60 31.03 13.82 17.06
N LEU A 61 31.05 14.74 18.03
CA LEU A 61 29.97 14.99 18.99
C LEU A 61 28.81 15.77 18.34
N LEU A 62 29.14 16.68 17.43
CA LEU A 62 28.16 17.46 16.66
C LEU A 62 27.42 16.58 15.66
N LEU A 63 28.15 15.68 14.99
CA LEU A 63 27.60 14.67 14.10
C LEU A 63 26.65 13.72 14.84
N GLN A 64 27.02 13.20 16.02
CA GLN A 64 26.12 12.33 16.80
C GLN A 64 24.81 13.01 17.22
N LYS A 65 24.82 14.31 17.53
CA LYS A 65 23.60 15.06 17.91
C LYS A 65 22.73 15.45 16.70
N LEU A 66 23.31 15.57 15.51
CA LEU A 66 22.61 15.98 14.28
C LEU A 66 22.22 14.80 13.36
N LEU A 67 22.75 13.59 13.61
CA LEU A 67 22.47 12.41 12.79
C LEU A 67 21.12 11.80 13.17
N HIS A 68 20.18 11.83 12.22
CA HIS A 68 18.95 11.06 12.33
C HIS A 68 19.26 9.55 12.42
N PRO A 69 18.65 8.78 13.36
CA PRO A 69 18.99 7.37 13.60
C PRO A 69 18.88 6.47 12.35
N GLN A 70 17.93 6.77 11.45
CA GLN A 70 17.74 5.98 10.23
C GLN A 70 18.61 6.43 9.05
N ARG A 71 19.33 7.57 9.15
CA ARG A 71 20.07 8.14 8.01
C ARG A 71 21.09 7.15 7.45
N SER A 72 21.94 6.59 8.32
CA SER A 72 22.99 5.65 7.90
C SER A 72 22.40 4.41 7.23
N LYS A 73 21.30 3.87 7.78
CA LYS A 73 20.62 2.71 7.22
C LYS A 73 20.00 3.01 5.86
N ALA A 74 19.33 4.15 5.72
CA ALA A 74 18.74 4.58 4.46
C ALA A 74 19.82 4.85 3.39
N THR A 75 20.95 5.44 3.75
CA THR A 75 22.09 5.64 2.83
C THR A 75 22.69 4.31 2.38
N LEU A 76 22.87 3.35 3.29
CA LEU A 76 23.36 2.01 2.92
C LEU A 76 22.37 1.26 2.03
N GLU A 77 21.07 1.38 2.28
CA GLU A 77 20.03 0.79 1.41
C GLU A 77 20.00 1.47 0.04
N PHE A 78 20.19 2.80 -0.04
CA PHE A 78 20.24 3.53 -1.30
C PHE A 78 21.42 3.10 -2.18
N LEU A 79 22.57 2.83 -1.57
CA LEU A 79 23.76 2.32 -2.25
C LEU A 79 23.74 0.80 -2.44
N ALA A 80 22.76 0.10 -1.84
CA ALA A 80 22.63 -1.34 -2.00
C ALA A 80 22.15 -1.67 -3.43
N ARG A 81 22.54 -2.86 -3.91
CA ARG A 81 22.14 -3.42 -5.22
C ARG A 81 22.81 -2.76 -6.44
N PRO A 82 24.16 -2.71 -6.51
CA PRO A 82 24.85 -2.29 -7.73
C PRO A 82 24.47 -3.18 -8.93
N ALA A 83 24.59 -2.62 -10.14
CA ALA A 83 24.43 -3.40 -11.37
C ALA A 83 25.56 -4.43 -11.47
N GLU A 84 25.23 -5.64 -11.91
CA GLU A 84 26.22 -6.69 -12.08
C GLU A 84 27.17 -6.38 -13.23
N VAL A 85 28.43 -6.75 -13.05
CA VAL A 85 29.41 -6.67 -14.12
C VAL A 85 29.40 -7.99 -14.86
N ILE A 86 28.81 -8.00 -16.06
CA ILE A 86 28.73 -9.19 -16.92
C ILE A 86 29.69 -8.97 -18.09
N ALA A 87 30.57 -9.94 -18.32
CA ALA A 87 31.55 -9.90 -19.40
C ALA A 87 31.27 -11.01 -20.43
N GLY A 88 30.68 -10.64 -21.57
CA GLY A 88 30.36 -11.55 -22.66
C GLY A 88 29.11 -12.40 -22.41
N ALA A 89 29.07 -13.57 -23.05
CA ALA A 89 27.93 -14.49 -23.01
C ALA A 89 27.67 -15.00 -21.58
N CYS A 90 26.40 -14.99 -21.16
CA CYS A 90 26.02 -15.31 -19.79
C CYS A 90 24.63 -15.93 -19.74
N SER A 91 24.51 -17.07 -19.05
CA SER A 91 23.23 -17.65 -18.67
C SER A 91 22.86 -17.19 -17.27
N VAL A 92 21.61 -16.77 -17.10
CA VAL A 92 21.09 -16.23 -15.85
C VAL A 92 19.82 -16.97 -15.48
N VAL A 93 19.73 -17.43 -14.23
CA VAL A 93 18.48 -17.91 -13.67
C VAL A 93 18.11 -17.03 -12.48
N HIS A 94 16.90 -16.52 -12.52
CA HIS A 94 16.33 -15.65 -11.52
C HIS A 94 15.11 -16.31 -10.89
N ILE A 95 15.07 -16.30 -9.56
CA ILE A 95 14.01 -16.87 -8.74
C ILE A 95 13.54 -15.79 -7.76
N ALA A 96 12.28 -15.40 -7.85
CA ALA A 96 11.62 -14.48 -6.92
C ALA A 96 10.59 -15.22 -6.06
N LEU A 97 10.78 -15.19 -4.74
CA LEU A 97 10.00 -15.95 -3.76
C LEU A 97 9.19 -15.01 -2.87
N LEU A 98 7.86 -15.13 -2.89
CA LEU A 98 6.96 -14.32 -2.09
C LEU A 98 7.08 -14.65 -0.61
N HIS A 99 7.04 -13.63 0.22
CA HIS A 99 6.91 -13.81 1.67
C HIS A 99 5.49 -14.24 2.04
N PRO A 100 5.32 -15.14 3.01
CA PRO A 100 4.01 -15.53 3.49
C PRO A 100 3.29 -14.34 4.13
N ALA A 101 1.97 -14.29 4.02
CA ALA A 101 1.16 -13.11 4.40
C ALA A 101 1.28 -12.66 5.87
N LYS A 102 1.78 -13.54 6.76
CA LYS A 102 2.00 -13.25 8.19
C LYS A 102 3.39 -12.68 8.48
N GLU A 103 4.30 -12.73 7.52
CA GLU A 103 5.69 -12.28 7.66
C GLU A 103 5.92 -11.04 6.81
N THR A 104 5.72 -9.85 7.39
CA THR A 104 6.32 -8.66 6.78
C THR A 104 7.81 -8.69 7.06
N ALA A 105 8.60 -8.87 6.01
CA ALA A 105 10.05 -8.79 6.08
C ALA A 105 10.48 -7.32 6.19
N ARG A 106 10.14 -6.66 7.30
CA ARG A 106 10.83 -5.40 7.59
C ARG A 106 12.31 -5.76 7.73
N ILE A 107 13.13 -5.11 6.91
CA ILE A 107 14.60 -5.15 6.90
C ILE A 107 15.19 -5.04 8.33
N GLU A 108 14.44 -4.50 9.29
CA GLU A 108 14.82 -4.33 10.69
C GLU A 108 14.69 -5.57 11.59
N VAL A 109 13.77 -6.51 11.28
CA VAL A 109 13.49 -7.65 12.17
C VAL A 109 14.29 -8.90 11.78
N GLY A 110 14.99 -8.85 10.64
CA GLY A 110 15.88 -9.92 10.20
C GLY A 110 15.08 -11.17 9.84
N GLY A 111 14.93 -11.43 8.54
CA GLY A 111 14.47 -12.74 8.07
C GLY A 111 15.53 -13.80 8.39
N LYS A 112 15.64 -14.22 9.66
CA LYS A 112 16.61 -15.24 10.11
C LYS A 112 16.51 -16.50 9.25
N ALA A 113 15.29 -17.00 9.06
CA ALA A 113 15.00 -18.15 8.19
C ALA A 113 15.49 -17.99 6.74
N ARG A 114 15.56 -16.77 6.21
CA ARG A 114 16.00 -16.52 4.82
C ARG A 114 17.51 -16.40 4.71
N TRP A 115 18.16 -15.92 5.78
CA TRP A 115 19.59 -16.03 5.92
C TRP A 115 20.02 -17.49 6.07
N GLU A 116 19.28 -18.30 6.83
CA GLU A 116 19.55 -19.74 6.98
C GLU A 116 19.54 -20.47 5.63
N ALA A 117 18.55 -20.21 4.76
CA ALA A 117 18.53 -20.79 3.41
C ALA A 117 19.71 -20.33 2.52
N LEU A 118 20.17 -19.09 2.68
CA LEU A 118 21.39 -18.62 2.00
C LEU A 118 22.64 -19.25 2.61
N GLU A 119 22.73 -19.37 3.94
CA GLU A 119 23.86 -19.99 4.64
C GLU A 119 24.04 -21.45 4.24
N LEU A 120 22.95 -22.22 4.16
CA LEU A 120 22.97 -23.60 3.65
C LEU A 120 23.47 -23.69 2.20
N LEU A 121 23.10 -22.73 1.34
CA LEU A 121 23.65 -22.66 -0.01
C LEU A 121 25.16 -22.43 0.03
N LEU A 122 25.64 -21.53 0.90
CA LEU A 122 27.06 -21.19 1.00
C LEU A 122 27.91 -22.30 1.62
N GLU A 123 27.34 -23.13 2.51
CA GLU A 123 28.00 -24.32 3.04
C GLU A 123 28.39 -25.31 1.93
N HIS A 124 27.58 -25.41 0.87
CA HIS A 124 27.88 -26.23 -0.29
C HIS A 124 29.01 -25.66 -1.17
N PHE A 125 29.28 -24.35 -1.07
CA PHE A 125 30.35 -23.65 -1.79
C PHE A 125 31.40 -23.10 -0.82
N PRO A 126 32.21 -23.96 -0.16
CA PRO A 126 33.14 -23.52 0.88
C PRO A 126 34.28 -22.63 0.36
N LYS A 127 34.51 -22.60 -0.96
CA LYS A 127 35.50 -21.74 -1.63
C LYS A 127 34.91 -20.46 -2.22
N HIS A 128 33.68 -20.08 -1.83
CA HIS A 128 33.08 -18.86 -2.35
C HIS A 128 33.96 -17.63 -2.04
N SER A 129 34.08 -16.73 -3.01
CA SER A 129 34.96 -15.58 -2.97
C SER A 129 34.25 -14.31 -3.42
N ASP A 130 34.96 -13.19 -3.37
CA ASP A 130 34.50 -11.92 -3.96
C ASP A 130 33.13 -11.46 -3.38
N VAL A 131 33.00 -11.63 -2.07
CA VAL A 131 31.76 -11.43 -1.32
C VAL A 131 31.52 -9.94 -1.06
N LEU A 132 30.36 -9.48 -1.49
CA LEU A 132 29.84 -8.15 -1.22
C LEU A 132 28.54 -8.26 -0.41
N ARG A 133 28.56 -7.78 0.83
CA ARG A 133 27.38 -7.68 1.69
C ARG A 133 27.09 -6.22 2.03
N ILE A 134 25.91 -5.74 1.64
CA ILE A 134 25.50 -4.36 1.91
C ILE A 134 24.25 -4.41 2.79
N GLY A 135 24.42 -4.08 4.07
CA GLY A 135 23.35 -4.16 5.05
C GLY A 135 22.78 -5.59 5.19
N PRO A 136 21.54 -5.71 5.70
CA PRO A 136 20.88 -7.00 5.89
C PRO A 136 20.02 -7.45 4.70
N GLY A 137 20.06 -6.73 3.57
CA GLY A 137 19.16 -6.98 2.43
C GLY A 137 19.84 -7.25 1.09
N TYR A 138 21.17 -7.34 1.07
CA TYR A 138 21.93 -7.60 -0.16
C TYR A 138 23.16 -8.47 0.12
N TRP A 139 23.32 -9.50 -0.69
CA TRP A 139 24.51 -10.35 -0.72
C TRP A 139 24.84 -10.70 -2.17
N ARG A 140 26.13 -10.68 -2.52
CA ARG A 140 26.66 -11.16 -3.80
C ARG A 140 27.96 -11.90 -3.52
N GLY A 141 28.19 -13.02 -4.18
CA GLY A 141 29.45 -13.76 -4.06
C GLY A 141 29.65 -14.71 -5.22
N GLN A 142 30.92 -14.91 -5.57
CA GLN A 142 31.35 -15.91 -6.54
C GLN A 142 31.34 -17.28 -5.87
N LEU A 143 30.61 -18.23 -6.45
CA LEU A 143 30.44 -19.59 -5.91
C LEU A 143 31.46 -20.56 -6.52
N SER A 144 31.77 -20.42 -7.82
CA SER A 144 32.83 -21.16 -8.53
C SER A 144 33.42 -20.34 -9.68
N GLU A 145 34.36 -20.91 -10.45
CA GLU A 145 35.20 -20.20 -11.45
C GLU A 145 34.42 -19.43 -12.53
N ASN A 146 33.17 -19.80 -12.84
CA ASN A 146 32.30 -19.07 -13.77
C ASN A 146 30.87 -18.88 -13.24
N PHE A 147 30.64 -19.15 -11.96
CA PHE A 147 29.32 -19.20 -11.36
C PHE A 147 29.26 -18.29 -10.15
N TRP A 148 28.30 -17.37 -10.11
CA TRP A 148 28.10 -16.47 -8.98
C TRP A 148 26.62 -16.27 -8.69
N CYS A 149 26.34 -15.89 -7.45
CA CYS A 149 24.98 -15.68 -6.97
C CYS A 149 24.83 -14.27 -6.41
N ARG A 150 23.67 -13.69 -6.67
CA ARG A 150 23.20 -12.44 -6.08
C ARG A 150 21.89 -12.70 -5.37
N TRP A 151 21.83 -12.34 -4.10
CA TRP A 151 20.66 -12.43 -3.26
C TRP A 151 20.19 -11.05 -2.82
N GLN A 152 18.88 -10.79 -2.95
CA GLN A 152 18.28 -9.52 -2.56
C GLN A 152 17.03 -9.74 -1.72
N LEU A 153 16.92 -9.03 -0.61
CA LEU A 153 15.72 -8.99 0.21
C LEU A 153 14.93 -7.73 -0.10
N HIS A 154 13.64 -7.90 -0.37
CA HIS A 154 12.64 -6.84 -0.47
C HIS A 154 11.61 -7.01 0.65
N ASP A 155 10.69 -6.05 0.79
CA ASP A 155 9.68 -6.12 1.88
C ASP A 155 8.72 -7.30 1.71
N SER A 156 8.33 -7.61 0.46
CA SER A 156 7.29 -8.60 0.15
C SER A 156 7.80 -9.89 -0.48
N PHE A 157 9.04 -9.90 -0.96
CA PHE A 157 9.68 -11.05 -1.60
C PHE A 157 11.19 -10.96 -1.45
N HIS A 158 11.90 -12.01 -1.80
CA HIS A 158 13.34 -12.00 -1.97
C HIS A 158 13.71 -12.73 -3.25
N THR A 159 14.92 -12.47 -3.73
CA THR A 159 15.38 -13.01 -5.01
C THR A 159 16.71 -13.72 -4.89
N TYR A 160 16.86 -14.81 -5.64
CA TYR A 160 18.13 -15.45 -5.96
C TYR A 160 18.36 -15.28 -7.45
N THR A 161 19.49 -14.68 -7.82
CA THR A 161 19.93 -14.59 -9.22
C THR A 161 21.26 -15.30 -9.36
N PHE A 162 21.24 -16.41 -10.09
CA PHE A 162 22.41 -17.20 -10.42
C PHE A 162 22.89 -16.82 -11.81
N PHE A 163 24.18 -16.59 -11.95
CA PHE A 163 24.82 -16.24 -13.20
C PHE A 163 25.90 -17.26 -13.50
N CYS A 164 25.92 -17.75 -14.74
CA CYS A 164 26.94 -18.63 -15.25
C CYS A 164 27.52 -18.04 -16.54
N ARG A 165 28.82 -17.73 -16.53
CA ARG A 165 29.51 -17.29 -17.74
C ARG A 165 29.63 -18.46 -18.71
N GLN A 166 29.27 -18.24 -19.97
CA GLN A 166 29.37 -19.27 -21.01
C GLN A 166 30.69 -19.11 -21.80
N GLY A 167 31.31 -20.25 -22.11
CA GLY A 167 32.49 -20.32 -22.97
C GLY A 167 32.10 -20.34 -24.44
N GLY A 168 31.63 -19.21 -24.99
CA GLY A 168 31.64 -18.89 -26.42
C GLY A 168 30.94 -19.81 -27.45
N GLU A 169 30.41 -20.98 -27.09
CA GLU A 169 29.71 -21.86 -28.04
C GLU A 169 28.31 -21.33 -28.35
N GLU A 170 28.07 -20.99 -29.62
CA GLU A 170 26.86 -20.27 -30.09
C GLU A 170 25.56 -21.10 -30.03
N ASP A 171 25.65 -22.43 -29.92
CA ASP A 171 24.49 -23.35 -29.98
C ASP A 171 24.01 -23.90 -28.63
N ALA A 172 24.64 -23.52 -27.52
CA ALA A 172 24.26 -23.98 -26.18
C ALA A 172 23.06 -23.21 -25.55
N CYS A 173 22.39 -22.34 -26.31
CA CYS A 173 21.33 -21.46 -25.78
C CYS A 173 20.20 -22.27 -25.13
N PHE A 174 19.91 -21.97 -23.86
CA PHE A 174 18.93 -22.69 -23.02
C PHE A 174 19.21 -24.20 -22.80
N GLN A 175 20.37 -24.74 -23.19
CA GLN A 175 20.69 -26.16 -22.99
C GLN A 175 21.12 -26.46 -21.55
N MET A 176 22.13 -25.75 -21.01
CA MET A 176 22.64 -25.95 -19.64
C MET A 176 22.12 -24.87 -18.68
N SER A 177 21.48 -25.28 -17.58
CA SER A 177 20.92 -24.34 -16.61
C SER A 177 21.94 -24.01 -15.51
N PRO A 178 22.10 -22.72 -15.13
CA PRO A 178 22.80 -22.34 -13.91
C PRO A 178 22.30 -23.05 -12.65
N LEU A 179 21.04 -23.52 -12.64
CA LEU A 179 20.49 -24.30 -11.53
C LEU A 179 21.03 -25.73 -11.45
N ASP A 180 21.60 -26.28 -12.53
CA ASP A 180 22.19 -27.62 -12.51
C ASP A 180 23.43 -27.67 -11.59
N LEU A 181 24.03 -26.51 -11.30
CA LEU A 181 25.13 -26.35 -10.36
C LEU A 181 24.65 -26.18 -8.90
N VAL A 182 23.35 -25.97 -8.68
CA VAL A 182 22.80 -25.70 -7.34
C VAL A 182 22.33 -27.02 -6.70
N PRO A 183 22.74 -27.33 -5.46
CA PRO A 183 22.39 -28.59 -4.82
C PRO A 183 20.88 -28.78 -4.62
N ALA A 184 20.38 -29.98 -4.91
CA ALA A 184 18.96 -30.35 -4.75
C ALA A 184 18.43 -30.15 -3.32
N GLU A 185 19.28 -30.40 -2.32
CA GLU A 185 18.95 -30.23 -0.90
C GLU A 185 18.59 -28.78 -0.56
N TRP A 186 19.23 -27.79 -1.21
CA TRP A 186 18.88 -26.39 -1.01
C TRP A 186 17.46 -26.08 -1.50
N PHE A 187 17.02 -26.64 -2.63
CA PHE A 187 15.64 -26.44 -3.11
C PHE A 187 14.60 -27.00 -2.15
N ALA A 188 14.91 -28.09 -1.43
CA ALA A 188 14.01 -28.63 -0.41
C ALA A 188 13.75 -27.61 0.72
N THR A 189 14.73 -26.75 1.03
CA THR A 189 14.55 -25.67 2.02
C THR A 189 13.59 -24.57 1.56
N LEU A 190 13.33 -24.48 0.25
CA LEU A 190 12.44 -23.49 -0.35
C LEU A 190 11.01 -24.02 -0.53
N ALA A 191 10.72 -25.29 -0.22
CA ALA A 191 9.46 -25.95 -0.58
C ALA A 191 8.19 -25.28 -0.03
N GLU A 192 8.29 -24.56 1.09
CA GLU A 192 7.17 -23.81 1.68
C GLU A 192 7.01 -22.40 1.10
N GLN A 193 7.94 -21.96 0.24
CA GLN A 193 7.96 -20.63 -0.34
C GLN A 193 7.23 -20.59 -1.68
N THR A 194 6.50 -19.51 -1.94
CA THR A 194 5.74 -19.36 -3.18
C THR A 194 6.59 -18.71 -4.26
N LEU A 195 6.88 -19.45 -5.34
CA LEU A 195 7.52 -18.90 -6.53
C LEU A 195 6.59 -17.92 -7.24
N VAL A 196 7.01 -16.66 -7.33
CA VAL A 196 6.28 -15.60 -8.03
C VAL A 196 6.74 -15.43 -9.45
N ALA A 197 8.05 -15.45 -9.64
CA ALA A 197 8.68 -15.35 -10.95
C ALA A 197 9.89 -16.27 -11.00
N GLY A 198 9.94 -17.13 -12.01
CA GLY A 198 11.12 -17.86 -12.41
C GLY A 198 11.48 -17.40 -13.82
N THR A 199 12.64 -16.77 -14.00
CA THR A 199 13.09 -16.32 -15.32
C THR A 199 14.45 -16.91 -15.66
N ARG A 200 14.57 -17.51 -16.83
CA ARG A 200 15.84 -17.87 -17.44
C ARG A 200 16.16 -16.88 -18.54
N LEU A 201 17.30 -16.21 -18.42
CA LEU A 201 17.77 -15.23 -19.38
C LEU A 201 19.10 -15.69 -19.97
N GLU A 202 19.19 -15.73 -21.29
CA GLU A 202 20.43 -16.01 -22.00
C GLU A 202 20.90 -14.73 -22.68
N LEU A 203 22.06 -14.22 -22.27
CA LEU A 203 22.75 -13.12 -22.92
C LEU A 203 23.75 -13.70 -23.91
N GLN A 204 23.45 -13.54 -25.19
CA GLN A 204 24.24 -14.07 -26.29
C GLN A 204 25.08 -12.96 -26.95
N PRO A 205 26.29 -13.29 -27.45
CA PRO A 205 27.14 -12.33 -28.13
C PRO A 205 26.52 -11.89 -29.45
N ARG A 206 27.20 -10.99 -30.16
CA ARG A 206 26.70 -10.43 -31.40
C ARG A 206 26.61 -11.50 -32.51
N MET A 207 25.40 -11.98 -32.74
CA MET A 207 25.04 -12.88 -33.85
C MET A 207 24.56 -12.10 -35.09
N GLU A 208 24.46 -12.77 -36.24
CA GLU A 208 23.68 -12.28 -37.39
C GLU A 208 22.19 -12.10 -37.04
N LYS A 209 21.45 -11.34 -37.84
CA LYS A 209 20.00 -11.09 -37.59
C LYS A 209 19.29 -12.45 -37.47
N LEU A 210 18.70 -12.70 -36.31
CA LEU A 210 17.97 -13.95 -36.07
C LEU A 210 16.66 -13.90 -36.86
N CYS A 211 16.39 -14.93 -37.64
CA CYS A 211 15.08 -15.07 -38.28
C CYS A 211 14.03 -15.55 -37.28
N HIS A 212 12.75 -15.41 -37.62
CA HIS A 212 11.66 -15.82 -36.74
C HIS A 212 11.69 -17.33 -36.41
N ALA A 213 12.14 -18.17 -37.35
CA ALA A 213 12.24 -19.61 -37.14
C ALA A 213 13.30 -19.97 -36.09
N GLU A 214 14.48 -19.35 -36.15
CA GLU A 214 15.56 -19.54 -35.16
C GLU A 214 15.14 -19.06 -33.76
N LEU A 215 14.42 -17.94 -33.67
CA LEU A 215 13.89 -17.45 -32.39
C LEU A 215 12.87 -18.44 -31.81
N THR A 216 12.02 -19.00 -32.66
CA THR A 216 11.01 -20.00 -32.27
C THR A 216 11.69 -21.25 -31.72
N GLU A 217 12.74 -21.72 -32.39
CA GLU A 217 13.54 -22.86 -31.95
C GLU A 217 14.27 -22.58 -30.62
N LYS A 218 15.07 -21.50 -30.56
CA LYS A 218 15.88 -21.17 -29.37
C LYS A 218 15.02 -20.88 -28.13
N LEU A 219 13.87 -20.20 -28.28
CA LEU A 219 12.95 -19.99 -27.17
C LEU A 219 12.08 -21.23 -26.87
N GLY A 220 12.05 -22.24 -27.74
CA GLY A 220 11.19 -23.43 -27.62
C GLY A 220 9.70 -23.08 -27.75
N VAL A 221 9.37 -22.14 -28.63
CA VAL A 221 8.00 -21.67 -28.88
C VAL A 221 7.34 -22.62 -29.88
N SER A 222 6.08 -23.01 -29.67
CA SER A 222 5.34 -23.76 -30.69
C SER A 222 5.10 -22.89 -31.93
N SER A 223 4.94 -23.49 -33.12
CA SER A 223 4.75 -22.77 -34.39
C SER A 223 3.56 -21.79 -34.47
N ARG A 224 2.68 -21.74 -33.46
CA ARG A 224 1.57 -20.79 -33.30
C ARG A 224 1.75 -19.78 -32.16
N GLY A 225 2.90 -19.77 -31.49
CA GLY A 225 3.20 -18.86 -30.39
C GLY A 225 3.66 -17.50 -30.90
N ASN A 226 3.25 -16.44 -30.20
CA ASN A 226 3.74 -15.10 -30.49
C ASN A 226 5.07 -14.88 -29.78
N ILE A 227 6.02 -14.30 -30.50
CA ILE A 227 7.29 -13.82 -29.95
C ILE A 227 7.20 -12.29 -29.88
N TYR A 228 7.58 -11.75 -28.75
CA TYR A 228 7.69 -10.33 -28.50
C TYR A 228 9.15 -9.95 -28.54
N GLY A 229 9.45 -8.80 -29.13
CA GLY A 229 10.82 -8.39 -29.37
C GLY A 229 10.94 -6.89 -29.57
N SER A 230 11.98 -6.32 -28.99
CA SER A 230 12.34 -4.92 -29.20
C SER A 230 13.85 -4.69 -29.13
N ASP A 231 14.29 -3.65 -29.83
CA ASP A 231 15.60 -3.04 -29.60
C ASP A 231 15.52 -2.33 -28.25
N VAL A 232 16.45 -2.60 -27.34
CA VAL A 232 16.48 -2.09 -25.97
C VAL A 232 17.77 -1.30 -25.72
N HIS A 233 17.74 -0.45 -24.69
CA HIS A 233 18.83 0.49 -24.33
C HIS A 233 19.27 1.30 -25.56
N ALA A 234 18.32 1.97 -26.19
CA ALA A 234 18.52 2.78 -27.40
C ALA A 234 19.10 2.03 -28.62
N GLY A 235 18.93 0.71 -28.69
CA GLY A 235 19.41 -0.13 -29.81
C GLY A 235 20.79 -0.75 -29.57
N THR A 236 21.26 -0.78 -28.32
CA THR A 236 22.52 -1.46 -27.95
C THR A 236 22.32 -2.97 -27.76
N ALA A 237 21.09 -3.44 -27.57
CA ALA A 237 20.77 -4.86 -27.55
C ALA A 237 19.37 -5.12 -28.12
N GLN A 238 19.09 -6.38 -28.44
CA GLN A 238 17.77 -6.87 -28.80
C GLN A 238 17.30 -7.86 -27.74
N ALA A 239 16.08 -7.71 -27.26
CA ALA A 239 15.49 -8.64 -26.29
C ALA A 239 14.29 -9.34 -26.92
N PHE A 240 14.13 -10.63 -26.62
CA PHE A 240 13.03 -11.46 -27.11
C PHE A 240 12.45 -12.32 -25.99
N THR A 241 11.13 -12.48 -25.95
CA THR A 241 10.42 -13.36 -25.03
C THR A 241 9.07 -13.77 -25.60
N ASP A 242 8.48 -14.85 -25.10
CA ASP A 242 7.09 -15.22 -25.40
C ASP A 242 6.16 -15.08 -24.17
N PHE A 243 6.70 -14.61 -23.03
CA PHE A 243 6.03 -14.49 -21.73
C PHE A 243 5.41 -15.80 -21.18
N ARG A 244 5.75 -16.96 -21.73
CA ARG A 244 5.18 -18.24 -21.30
C ARG A 244 6.12 -18.96 -20.35
N ILE A 245 5.52 -19.62 -19.36
CA ILE A 245 6.21 -20.53 -18.45
C ILE A 245 6.39 -21.87 -19.18
N ARG A 246 7.61 -22.41 -19.15
CA ARG A 246 7.96 -23.71 -19.75
C ARG A 246 7.73 -24.84 -18.74
N SER A 247 7.92 -26.09 -19.17
CA SER A 247 7.79 -27.27 -18.31
C SER A 247 8.77 -27.28 -17.13
N ASP A 248 9.87 -26.54 -17.25
CA ASP A 248 10.86 -26.31 -16.19
C ASP A 248 10.37 -25.31 -15.12
N GLY A 249 9.23 -24.62 -15.34
CA GLY A 249 8.68 -23.62 -14.43
C GLY A 249 9.22 -22.21 -14.65
N PHE A 250 10.04 -21.97 -15.68
CA PHE A 250 10.66 -20.67 -15.97
C PHE A 250 10.12 -20.03 -17.25
N SER A 251 9.99 -18.70 -17.23
CA SER A 251 9.88 -17.90 -18.46
C SER A 251 11.26 -17.74 -19.09
N ARG A 252 11.30 -17.50 -20.41
CA ARG A 252 12.56 -17.35 -21.16
C ARG A 252 12.69 -15.96 -21.74
N ILE A 253 13.87 -15.38 -21.58
CA ILE A 253 14.28 -14.13 -22.21
C ILE A 253 15.59 -14.35 -22.94
N LEU A 254 15.61 -14.09 -24.24
CA LEU A 254 16.83 -14.08 -25.03
C LEU A 254 17.26 -12.62 -25.21
N VAL A 255 18.47 -12.30 -24.78
CA VAL A 255 19.09 -10.99 -25.03
C VAL A 255 20.25 -11.19 -25.98
N LYS A 256 20.21 -10.46 -27.08
CA LYS A 256 21.25 -10.45 -28.08
C LYS A 256 22.01 -9.14 -28.03
N ASP A 257 23.32 -9.23 -27.87
CA ASP A 257 24.19 -8.08 -27.96
C ASP A 257 24.21 -7.49 -29.39
N SER A 258 24.09 -6.17 -29.49
CA SER A 258 24.35 -5.43 -30.73
C SER A 258 25.53 -4.46 -30.58
N ARG A 259 25.58 -3.74 -29.45
CA ARG A 259 26.63 -2.80 -29.00
C ARG A 259 26.64 -2.61 -27.47
N LEU A 260 26.07 -3.54 -26.71
CA LEU A 260 25.91 -3.49 -25.25
C LEU A 260 27.25 -3.58 -24.52
N PHE A 261 28.19 -4.32 -25.11
CA PHE A 261 29.58 -4.41 -24.67
C PHE A 261 30.52 -3.43 -25.41
N ALA A 262 30.01 -2.68 -26.40
CA ALA A 262 30.84 -1.74 -27.14
C ALA A 262 31.29 -0.61 -26.20
N ARG A 263 32.59 -0.33 -26.22
CA ARG A 263 33.15 0.84 -25.57
C ARG A 263 32.56 2.06 -26.29
N GLU A 264 32.14 3.06 -25.53
CA GLU A 264 31.50 4.27 -26.06
C GLU A 264 32.57 5.11 -26.79
N ASP A 265 32.98 4.68 -27.98
CA ASP A 265 34.02 5.30 -28.82
C ASP A 265 33.60 6.71 -29.32
N SER A 266 32.42 7.19 -28.94
CA SER A 266 31.87 8.51 -29.26
C SER A 266 31.90 9.52 -28.11
N LEU A 267 32.39 9.18 -26.91
CA LEU A 267 32.61 10.16 -25.84
C LEU A 267 34.03 10.75 -25.90
N PRO A 268 34.21 12.07 -25.64
CA PRO A 268 35.52 12.69 -25.64
C PRO A 268 36.51 11.95 -24.73
N PRO A 269 37.82 11.89 -25.09
CA PRO A 269 38.83 11.07 -24.41
C PRO A 269 39.13 11.43 -22.94
N LEU A 270 38.39 12.37 -22.33
CA LEU A 270 38.60 12.83 -20.97
C LEU A 270 37.96 11.93 -19.88
N LEU A 271 37.12 10.95 -20.24
CA LEU A 271 36.52 9.99 -19.30
C LEU A 271 36.62 8.51 -19.70
N GLY A 272 37.08 8.20 -20.92
CA GLY A 272 36.98 6.86 -21.52
C GLY A 272 38.18 5.91 -21.32
N SER A 273 39.23 6.30 -20.62
CA SER A 273 40.54 5.62 -20.68
C SER A 273 41.14 5.21 -19.33
N LEU A 274 40.33 4.73 -18.39
CA LEU A 274 40.87 3.87 -17.32
C LEU A 274 40.75 2.40 -17.74
N PRO A 275 41.87 1.70 -18.01
CA PRO A 275 41.85 0.26 -18.23
C PRO A 275 41.28 -0.45 -17.00
N GLY A 276 40.29 -1.32 -17.20
CA GLY A 276 39.69 -2.14 -16.13
C GLY A 276 38.29 -1.71 -15.65
N VAL A 277 37.71 -0.60 -16.13
CA VAL A 277 36.33 -0.23 -15.78
C VAL A 277 35.34 -0.97 -16.69
N ALA A 278 34.73 -2.03 -16.18
CA ALA A 278 33.73 -2.78 -16.92
C ALA A 278 32.43 -1.97 -17.11
N HIS A 279 31.84 -2.05 -18.30
CA HIS A 279 30.61 -1.34 -18.64
C HIS A 279 29.42 -1.95 -17.86
N PRO A 280 28.67 -1.16 -17.06
CA PRO A 280 27.53 -1.69 -16.30
C PRO A 280 26.29 -1.94 -17.18
N GLY A 281 26.32 -1.58 -18.48
CA GLY A 281 25.19 -1.69 -19.40
C GLY A 281 24.53 -3.08 -19.44
N PRO A 282 25.29 -4.17 -19.68
CA PRO A 282 24.73 -5.52 -19.68
C PRO A 282 24.02 -5.90 -18.38
N GLY A 283 24.64 -5.66 -17.23
CA GLY A 283 24.01 -5.97 -15.94
C GLY A 283 22.83 -5.07 -15.60
N ARG A 284 22.83 -3.81 -16.06
CA ARG A 284 21.67 -2.92 -15.96
C ARG A 284 20.50 -3.44 -16.78
N LEU A 285 20.74 -3.84 -18.03
CA LEU A 285 19.70 -4.40 -18.90
C LEU A 285 19.12 -5.69 -18.31
N VAL A 286 19.99 -6.63 -17.92
CA VAL A 286 19.57 -7.89 -17.28
C VAL A 286 18.76 -7.60 -16.02
N HIS A 287 19.24 -6.70 -15.15
CA HIS A 287 18.49 -6.34 -13.94
C HIS A 287 17.13 -5.73 -14.25
N GLN A 288 17.02 -4.85 -15.25
CA GLN A 288 15.75 -4.24 -15.64
C GLN A 288 14.75 -5.27 -16.19
N LEU A 289 15.20 -6.18 -17.06
CA LEU A 289 14.36 -7.24 -17.61
C LEU A 289 13.85 -8.19 -16.51
N LEU A 290 14.74 -8.62 -15.61
CA LEU A 290 14.36 -9.47 -14.47
C LEU A 290 13.40 -8.73 -13.53
N ALA A 291 13.70 -7.48 -13.17
CA ALA A 291 12.81 -6.69 -12.32
C ALA A 291 11.44 -6.45 -12.98
N MET A 292 11.41 -6.24 -14.30
CA MET A 292 10.15 -6.11 -15.04
C MET A 292 9.32 -7.40 -14.95
N GLU A 293 9.94 -8.58 -15.06
CA GLU A 293 9.26 -9.86 -14.86
C GLU A 293 8.72 -10.01 -13.43
N ASP A 294 9.52 -9.69 -12.41
CA ASP A 294 9.12 -9.77 -11.00
C ASP A 294 7.89 -8.90 -10.71
N PHE A 295 7.98 -7.61 -11.06
CA PHE A 295 6.92 -6.65 -10.74
C PHE A 295 5.68 -6.85 -11.60
N LYS A 296 5.83 -7.32 -12.84
CA LYS A 296 4.70 -7.77 -13.66
C LYS A 296 3.96 -8.90 -12.95
N CYS A 297 4.66 -9.97 -12.56
CA CYS A 297 4.03 -11.12 -11.90
C CYS A 297 3.38 -10.73 -10.57
N LEU A 298 4.04 -9.92 -9.76
CA LEU A 298 3.50 -9.40 -8.50
C LEU A 298 2.25 -8.52 -8.72
N SER A 299 2.22 -7.73 -9.79
CA SER A 299 1.03 -6.94 -10.15
C SER A 299 -0.15 -7.84 -10.54
N LEU A 300 0.11 -8.88 -11.35
CA LEU A 300 -0.89 -9.84 -11.81
C LEU A 300 -1.49 -10.70 -10.68
N ILE A 301 -0.69 -11.09 -9.68
CA ILE A 301 -1.20 -11.83 -8.51
C ILE A 301 -2.28 -11.05 -7.74
N GLY A 302 -2.32 -9.73 -7.90
CA GLY A 302 -3.33 -8.85 -7.34
C GLY A 302 -4.72 -8.93 -7.98
N GLU A 303 -4.81 -9.30 -9.25
CA GLU A 303 -6.03 -9.20 -10.06
C GLU A 303 -7.25 -9.91 -9.42
N PRO A 304 -7.15 -11.16 -8.91
CA PRO A 304 -8.30 -11.84 -8.31
C PRO A 304 -8.89 -11.09 -7.12
N TRP A 305 -8.08 -10.29 -6.42
CA TRP A 305 -8.53 -9.49 -5.27
C TRP A 305 -9.39 -8.31 -5.70
N ALA A 306 -9.10 -7.69 -6.85
CA ALA A 306 -9.91 -6.62 -7.41
C ALA A 306 -11.30 -7.16 -7.80
N GLY A 307 -11.33 -8.27 -8.52
CA GLY A 307 -12.59 -8.93 -8.89
C GLY A 307 -13.40 -9.43 -7.69
N HIS A 308 -12.75 -9.98 -6.66
CA HIS A 308 -13.43 -10.39 -5.42
C HIS A 308 -14.02 -9.20 -4.67
N LEU A 309 -13.27 -8.10 -4.55
CA LEU A 309 -13.75 -6.89 -3.89
C LEU A 309 -14.92 -6.26 -4.67
N HIS A 310 -14.82 -6.19 -6.01
CA HIS A 310 -15.88 -5.69 -6.88
C HIS A 310 -17.21 -6.40 -6.63
N ARG A 311 -17.24 -7.73 -6.77
CA ARG A 311 -18.45 -8.53 -6.52
C ARG A 311 -19.04 -8.25 -5.14
N ARG A 312 -18.17 -8.12 -4.13
CA ARG A 312 -18.62 -7.92 -2.76
C ARG A 312 -19.18 -6.53 -2.50
N VAL A 313 -18.60 -5.52 -3.14
CA VAL A 313 -19.09 -4.14 -3.13
C VAL A 313 -20.43 -4.06 -3.85
N GLU A 314 -20.60 -4.75 -4.98
CA GLU A 314 -21.86 -4.84 -5.71
C GLU A 314 -22.96 -5.49 -4.86
N GLU A 315 -22.65 -6.60 -4.19
CA GLU A 315 -23.58 -7.26 -3.26
C GLU A 315 -24.03 -6.32 -2.13
N VAL A 316 -23.09 -5.62 -1.48
CA VAL A 316 -23.41 -4.67 -0.41
C VAL A 316 -24.22 -3.48 -0.94
N SER A 317 -23.88 -2.98 -2.13
CA SER A 317 -24.60 -1.90 -2.82
C SER A 317 -26.06 -2.30 -3.08
N LEU A 318 -26.30 -3.50 -3.62
CA LEU A 318 -27.65 -4.02 -3.85
C LEU A 318 -28.43 -4.20 -2.55
N GLN A 319 -27.79 -4.67 -1.48
CA GLN A 319 -28.42 -4.79 -0.16
C GLN A 319 -28.77 -3.41 0.43
N HIS A 320 -27.86 -2.44 0.29
CA HIS A 320 -28.08 -1.05 0.70
C HIS A 320 -29.27 -0.42 -0.04
N LEU A 321 -29.33 -0.55 -1.37
CA LEU A 321 -30.45 -0.07 -2.19
C LEU A 321 -31.79 -0.73 -1.82
N ARG A 322 -31.79 -2.04 -1.53
CA ARG A 322 -33.00 -2.74 -1.05
C ARG A 322 -33.50 -2.13 0.26
N LEU A 323 -32.61 -1.88 1.21
CA LEU A 323 -32.98 -1.25 2.48
C LEU A 323 -33.53 0.17 2.25
N LEU A 324 -32.88 0.98 1.42
CA LEU A 324 -33.38 2.33 1.11
C LEU A 324 -34.76 2.32 0.46
N ARG A 325 -35.00 1.40 -0.48
CA ARG A 325 -36.32 1.23 -1.09
C ARG A 325 -37.38 0.79 -0.09
N ASP A 326 -37.01 -0.02 0.90
CA ASP A 326 -37.92 -0.41 1.97
C ASP A 326 -38.28 0.81 2.84
N VAL A 327 -37.36 1.76 3.06
CA VAL A 327 -37.65 3.05 3.72
C VAL A 327 -38.57 3.92 2.88
N GLU A 328 -38.31 4.03 1.58
CA GLU A 328 -39.10 4.87 0.67
C GLU A 328 -40.56 4.40 0.56
N LYS A 329 -40.81 3.09 0.59
CA LYS A 329 -42.16 2.50 0.53
C LYS A 329 -42.95 2.64 1.84
N ARG A 330 -42.44 3.41 2.81
CA ARG A 330 -43.11 3.69 4.08
C ARG A 330 -44.42 4.45 3.82
N PRO A 331 -45.58 3.95 4.29
CA PRO A 331 -46.84 4.70 4.21
C PRO A 331 -46.78 5.95 5.10
N ASP A 332 -47.34 7.09 4.69
CA ASP A 332 -47.39 8.30 5.55
C ASP A 332 -48.32 8.16 6.75
N ASP A 333 -49.35 7.32 6.64
CA ASP A 333 -50.36 7.10 7.66
C ASP A 333 -49.83 6.22 8.81
N GLN A 334 -49.85 6.76 10.04
CA GLN A 334 -49.35 6.14 11.27
C GLN A 334 -49.96 4.76 11.56
N ILE A 335 -51.23 4.55 11.18
CA ILE A 335 -51.94 3.28 11.37
C ILE A 335 -51.50 2.25 10.32
N LYS A 336 -51.29 2.70 9.08
CA LYS A 336 -50.77 1.85 8.00
C LYS A 336 -49.30 1.51 8.21
N GLN A 337 -48.49 2.42 8.78
CA GLN A 337 -47.11 2.14 9.19
C GLN A 337 -47.06 0.99 10.20
N ARG A 338 -47.87 1.03 11.26
CA ARG A 338 -47.94 -0.07 12.25
C ARG A 338 -48.26 -1.42 11.61
N ARG A 339 -49.25 -1.49 10.71
CA ARG A 339 -49.60 -2.72 9.99
C ARG A 339 -48.54 -3.16 8.98
N TRP A 340 -47.86 -2.22 8.34
CA TRP A 340 -46.78 -2.48 7.37
C TRP A 340 -45.56 -3.10 8.08
N TRP A 341 -45.16 -2.58 9.24
CA TRP A 341 -44.09 -3.15 10.07
C TRP A 341 -44.40 -4.57 10.54
N HIS A 342 -45.65 -4.83 10.93
CA HIS A 342 -46.10 -6.16 11.34
C HIS A 342 -46.05 -7.20 10.20
N ARG A 343 -46.05 -6.75 8.93
CA ARG A 343 -45.96 -7.59 7.72
C ARG A 343 -44.53 -7.95 7.33
N LEU A 344 -43.54 -7.12 7.72
CA LEU A 344 -42.11 -7.29 7.44
C LEU A 344 -41.40 -8.33 8.36
N ARG A 345 -42.14 -9.21 9.03
CA ARG A 345 -41.66 -10.27 9.95
C ARG A 345 -40.94 -9.78 11.22
N PHE A 346 -41.40 -8.70 11.85
CA PHE A 346 -40.93 -8.31 13.18
C PHE A 346 -42.04 -8.44 14.22
N ARG A 347 -41.93 -9.45 15.10
CA ARG A 347 -42.76 -9.56 16.31
C ARG A 347 -42.09 -8.79 17.44
N ARG A 348 -42.47 -7.54 17.65
CA ARG A 348 -42.58 -6.88 18.96
C ARG A 348 -43.29 -5.54 18.79
N ASP A 349 -44.39 -5.39 19.52
CA ASP A 349 -45.25 -4.21 19.52
C ASP A 349 -44.66 -3.11 20.40
N TYR A 350 -43.81 -2.22 19.88
CA TYR A 350 -43.64 -0.86 20.43
C TYR A 350 -43.21 0.11 19.31
N GLY A 351 -43.96 1.22 19.16
CA GLY A 351 -43.72 2.23 18.14
C GLY A 351 -42.45 3.02 18.43
N GLY A 352 -41.36 2.67 17.75
CA GLY A 352 -40.04 3.33 17.85
C GLY A 352 -38.87 2.45 17.38
N GLU A 353 -38.99 1.12 17.52
CA GLU A 353 -37.87 0.19 17.27
C GLU A 353 -37.53 -0.07 15.79
N ALA A 354 -38.46 0.20 14.87
CA ALA A 354 -38.29 -0.22 13.48
C ALA A 354 -37.18 0.54 12.73
N ASP A 355 -37.08 1.84 12.97
CA ASP A 355 -36.02 2.68 12.43
C ASP A 355 -34.67 2.37 13.12
N GLU A 356 -34.68 1.94 14.39
CA GLU A 356 -33.49 1.46 15.12
C GLU A 356 -32.97 0.12 14.57
N ILE A 357 -33.86 -0.82 14.25
CA ILE A 357 -33.52 -2.10 13.61
C ILE A 357 -32.93 -1.87 12.21
N LEU A 358 -33.50 -0.94 11.45
CA LEU A 358 -32.99 -0.56 10.14
C LEU A 358 -31.60 0.09 10.24
N LEU A 359 -31.42 0.99 11.21
CA LEU A 359 -30.13 1.61 11.51
C LEU A 359 -29.08 0.53 11.86
N ASP A 360 -29.42 -0.43 12.71
CA ASP A 360 -28.56 -1.57 13.05
C ASP A 360 -28.17 -2.39 11.80
N ARG A 361 -29.12 -2.65 10.89
CA ARG A 361 -28.85 -3.33 9.62
C ARG A 361 -27.89 -2.55 8.73
N LEU A 362 -28.06 -1.23 8.61
CA LEU A 362 -27.17 -0.39 7.80
C LEU A 362 -25.77 -0.29 8.40
N VAL A 363 -25.66 -0.17 9.73
CA VAL A 363 -24.38 -0.20 10.43
C VAL A 363 -23.68 -1.55 10.19
N LYS A 364 -24.40 -2.67 10.27
CA LYS A 364 -23.86 -4.01 9.96
C LYS A 364 -23.38 -4.11 8.52
N LEU A 365 -24.13 -3.59 7.54
CA LEU A 365 -23.67 -3.57 6.15
C LEU A 365 -22.40 -2.72 5.98
N HIS A 366 -22.32 -1.57 6.65
CA HIS A 366 -21.14 -0.72 6.61
C HIS A 366 -19.92 -1.43 7.20
N MET A 367 -20.10 -2.13 8.32
CA MET A 367 -19.05 -2.97 8.91
C MET A 367 -18.59 -4.08 7.96
N VAL A 368 -19.51 -4.69 7.21
CA VAL A 368 -19.18 -5.70 6.20
C VAL A 368 -18.35 -5.08 5.07
N LEU A 369 -18.73 -3.90 4.56
CA LEU A 369 -17.95 -3.17 3.55
C LEU A 369 -16.54 -2.85 4.06
N GLU A 370 -16.43 -2.30 5.27
CA GLU A 370 -15.14 -1.94 5.88
C GLU A 370 -14.28 -3.18 6.12
N ALA A 371 -14.86 -4.31 6.55
CA ALA A 371 -14.12 -5.56 6.71
C ALA A 371 -13.56 -6.08 5.39
N HIS A 372 -14.35 -6.05 4.31
CA HIS A 372 -13.89 -6.44 2.98
C HIS A 372 -12.84 -5.47 2.42
N SER A 373 -13.05 -4.17 2.59
CA SER A 373 -12.10 -3.11 2.21
C SER A 373 -10.77 -3.28 2.94
N ALA A 374 -10.78 -3.42 4.26
CA ALA A 374 -9.58 -3.59 5.08
C ALA A 374 -8.77 -4.84 4.69
N LYS A 375 -9.44 -5.92 4.29
CA LYS A 375 -8.79 -7.15 3.85
C LYS A 375 -8.09 -7.01 2.49
N CYS A 376 -8.71 -6.32 1.54
CA CYS A 376 -8.23 -6.24 0.16
C CYS A 376 -7.32 -5.04 -0.10
N LYS A 377 -7.57 -3.90 0.54
CA LYS A 377 -6.92 -2.61 0.26
C LYS A 377 -5.38 -2.66 0.32
N PRO A 378 -4.73 -3.25 1.34
CA PRO A 378 -3.26 -3.30 1.36
C PRO A 378 -2.66 -4.07 0.17
N LYS A 379 -3.31 -5.16 -0.25
CA LYS A 379 -2.85 -5.96 -1.39
C LYS A 379 -2.99 -5.20 -2.69
N LEU A 380 -4.15 -4.56 -2.92
CA LEU A 380 -4.39 -3.74 -4.11
C LEU A 380 -3.44 -2.54 -4.16
N GLN A 381 -3.10 -1.95 -3.02
CA GLN A 381 -2.10 -0.87 -2.93
C GLN A 381 -0.70 -1.37 -3.32
N HIS A 382 -0.27 -2.54 -2.84
CA HIS A 382 1.01 -3.11 -3.26
C HIS A 382 1.04 -3.41 -4.76
N CYS A 383 -0.05 -3.94 -5.31
CA CYS A 383 -0.15 -4.23 -6.74
C CYS A 383 -0.02 -2.96 -7.58
N HIS A 384 -0.64 -1.85 -7.16
CA HIS A 384 -0.45 -0.54 -7.79
C HIS A 384 1.02 -0.11 -7.80
N VAL A 385 1.73 -0.26 -6.67
CA VAL A 385 3.16 0.08 -6.57
C VAL A 385 3.99 -0.78 -7.52
N TYR A 386 3.69 -2.08 -7.64
CA TYR A 386 4.38 -2.96 -8.58
C TYR A 386 4.07 -2.63 -10.04
N TYR A 387 2.84 -2.25 -10.36
CA TYR A 387 2.48 -1.73 -11.69
C TYR A 387 3.32 -0.49 -12.03
N LEU A 388 3.39 0.50 -11.14
CA LEU A 388 4.20 1.70 -11.36
C LEU A 388 5.68 1.34 -11.57
N ARG A 389 6.20 0.41 -10.77
CA ARG A 389 7.58 -0.06 -10.92
C ARG A 389 7.83 -0.75 -12.26
N THR A 390 6.88 -1.56 -12.72
CA THR A 390 6.94 -2.20 -14.04
C THR A 390 6.93 -1.15 -15.14
N LYS A 391 6.07 -0.14 -15.03
CA LYS A 391 6.00 1.00 -15.96
C LYS A 391 7.32 1.78 -16.02
N ASP A 392 7.93 2.05 -14.87
CA ASP A 392 9.24 2.72 -14.80
C ASP A 392 10.33 1.90 -15.50
N MET A 393 10.35 0.57 -15.28
CA MET A 393 11.31 -0.31 -15.95
C MET A 393 11.07 -0.37 -17.46
N ALA A 394 9.81 -0.47 -17.91
CA ALA A 394 9.45 -0.46 -19.33
C ALA A 394 9.88 0.86 -20.01
N HIS A 395 9.72 2.01 -19.35
CA HIS A 395 10.24 3.28 -19.86
C HIS A 395 11.77 3.32 -19.87
N ALA A 396 12.42 2.79 -18.82
CA ALA A 396 13.88 2.77 -18.71
C ALA A 396 14.56 1.83 -19.73
N LEU A 397 13.84 0.85 -20.27
CA LEU A 397 14.33 0.00 -21.36
C LEU A 397 14.63 0.79 -22.65
N GLN A 398 14.04 1.98 -22.83
CA GLN A 398 14.19 2.81 -24.05
C GLN A 398 14.00 2.00 -25.33
N GLU A 399 12.88 1.28 -25.39
CA GLU A 399 12.64 0.33 -26.46
C GLU A 399 12.31 0.99 -27.81
N LYS A 400 12.74 0.35 -28.90
CA LYS A 400 12.33 0.67 -30.26
C LYS A 400 11.75 -0.58 -30.92
N ARG A 401 10.80 -0.36 -31.84
CA ARG A 401 10.12 -1.43 -32.55
C ARG A 401 11.10 -2.17 -33.46
N LEU A 402 11.10 -3.49 -33.34
CA LEU A 402 11.70 -4.39 -34.31
C LEU A 402 10.65 -4.78 -35.35
N GLU A 403 11.04 -4.82 -36.62
CA GLU A 403 10.15 -5.23 -37.70
C GLU A 403 9.60 -6.64 -37.46
N GLY A 404 8.27 -6.79 -37.52
CA GLY A 404 7.60 -8.08 -37.31
C GLY A 404 7.38 -8.49 -35.85
N PHE A 405 7.82 -7.68 -34.87
CA PHE A 405 7.65 -7.98 -33.43
C PHE A 405 6.89 -6.86 -32.71
N LEU A 406 6.08 -7.25 -31.73
CA LEU A 406 5.50 -6.29 -30.78
C LEU A 406 6.52 -6.06 -29.64
N PRO A 407 6.77 -4.80 -29.23
CA PRO A 407 7.72 -4.50 -28.17
C PRO A 407 7.31 -5.10 -26.82
N ILE A 408 8.31 -5.54 -26.06
CA ILE A 408 8.15 -6.22 -24.78
C ILE A 408 7.52 -5.28 -23.74
N GLY A 409 8.05 -4.05 -23.63
CA GLY A 409 7.57 -3.04 -22.69
C GLY A 409 6.16 -2.57 -23.03
N GLU A 410 5.89 -2.28 -24.30
CA GLU A 410 4.60 -1.83 -24.81
C GLU A 410 3.51 -2.87 -24.54
N PHE A 411 3.77 -4.15 -24.85
CA PHE A 411 2.82 -5.23 -24.58
C PHE A 411 2.54 -5.39 -23.09
N THR A 412 3.60 -5.42 -22.27
CA THR A 412 3.50 -5.56 -20.81
C THR A 412 2.69 -4.41 -20.22
N ARG A 413 2.97 -3.16 -20.63
CA ARG A 413 2.24 -1.97 -20.18
C ARG A 413 0.77 -2.03 -20.55
N LEU A 414 0.44 -2.32 -21.82
CA LEU A 414 -0.95 -2.36 -22.27
C LEU A 414 -1.77 -3.38 -21.48
N ARG A 415 -1.20 -4.57 -21.19
CA ARG A 415 -1.89 -5.60 -20.41
C ARG A 415 -2.09 -5.22 -18.95
N LEU A 416 -1.12 -4.55 -18.34
CA LEU A 416 -1.24 -4.11 -16.95
C LEU A 416 -2.11 -2.86 -16.79
N GLU A 417 -2.22 -2.02 -17.81
CA GLU A 417 -3.05 -0.81 -17.78
C GLU A 417 -4.54 -1.13 -17.63
N ASP A 418 -5.03 -2.18 -18.30
CA ASP A 418 -6.41 -2.61 -18.16
C ASP A 418 -6.71 -3.07 -16.72
N LEU A 419 -5.80 -3.86 -16.14
CA LEU A 419 -5.92 -4.31 -14.74
C LEU A 419 -5.87 -3.16 -13.75
N GLU A 420 -5.04 -2.15 -14.02
CA GLU A 420 -4.94 -0.95 -13.20
C GLU A 420 -6.22 -0.09 -13.26
N ARG A 421 -6.88 -0.05 -14.42
CA ARG A 421 -8.19 0.61 -14.57
C ARG A 421 -9.24 -0.09 -13.74
N ASP A 422 -9.35 -1.41 -13.83
CA ASP A 422 -10.31 -2.20 -13.04
C ASP A 422 -10.07 -2.02 -11.54
N ARG A 423 -8.82 -2.12 -11.10
CA ARG A 423 -8.43 -1.87 -9.70
C ARG A 423 -8.86 -0.48 -9.23
N SER A 424 -8.60 0.54 -10.05
CA SER A 424 -8.92 1.93 -9.73
C SER A 424 -10.43 2.15 -9.67
N ALA A 425 -11.20 1.55 -10.58
CA ALA A 425 -12.65 1.60 -10.59
C ALA A 425 -13.24 1.02 -9.30
N VAL A 426 -12.79 -0.16 -8.88
CA VAL A 426 -13.25 -0.79 -7.62
C VAL A 426 -12.92 0.07 -6.40
N GLN A 427 -11.75 0.71 -6.38
CA GLN A 427 -11.38 1.59 -5.27
C GLN A 427 -12.30 2.82 -5.17
N VAL A 428 -12.69 3.39 -6.32
CA VAL A 428 -13.66 4.49 -6.38
C VAL A 428 -15.06 4.03 -5.95
N GLU A 429 -15.51 2.85 -6.42
CA GLU A 429 -16.80 2.27 -6.02
C GLU A 429 -16.90 2.05 -4.50
N VAL A 430 -15.82 1.56 -3.87
CA VAL A 430 -15.77 1.37 -2.41
C VAL A 430 -15.89 2.71 -1.69
N SER A 431 -15.16 3.74 -2.12
CA SER A 431 -15.26 5.06 -1.49
C SER A 431 -16.65 5.66 -1.66
N ASP A 432 -17.22 5.57 -2.86
CA ASP A 432 -18.54 6.14 -3.16
C ASP A 432 -19.64 5.41 -2.40
N LEU A 433 -19.57 4.08 -2.29
CA LEU A 433 -20.50 3.30 -1.48
C LEU A 433 -20.36 3.63 0.00
N SER A 434 -19.14 3.76 0.53
CA SER A 434 -18.90 4.12 1.92
C SER A 434 -19.52 5.49 2.26
N VAL A 435 -19.32 6.52 1.42
CA VAL A 435 -19.93 7.85 1.57
C VAL A 435 -21.46 7.78 1.48
N ARG A 436 -22.02 7.03 0.51
CA ARG A 436 -23.48 6.88 0.38
C ARG A 436 -24.11 6.20 1.60
N MET A 437 -23.45 5.19 2.15
CA MET A 437 -23.92 4.49 3.36
C MET A 437 -23.85 5.40 4.59
N GLN A 438 -22.77 6.17 4.75
CA GLN A 438 -22.64 7.17 5.84
C GLN A 438 -23.80 8.18 5.81
N ARG A 439 -24.08 8.76 4.63
CA ARG A 439 -25.21 9.69 4.46
C ARG A 439 -26.56 9.03 4.79
N SER A 440 -26.76 7.78 4.39
CA SER A 440 -27.99 7.04 4.68
C SER A 440 -28.19 6.81 6.19
N VAL A 441 -27.10 6.49 6.89
CA VAL A 441 -27.07 6.34 8.36
C VAL A 441 -27.38 7.68 9.03
N GLU A 442 -26.78 8.78 8.57
CA GLU A 442 -27.04 10.12 9.10
C GLU A 442 -28.50 10.55 8.93
N LEU A 443 -29.06 10.38 7.73
CA LEU A 443 -30.47 10.72 7.44
C LEU A 443 -31.44 9.93 8.32
N LEU A 444 -31.20 8.63 8.49
CA LEU A 444 -32.04 7.80 9.36
C LEU A 444 -31.87 8.15 10.83
N ARG A 445 -30.64 8.49 11.27
CA ARG A 445 -30.41 8.96 12.63
C ARG A 445 -31.18 10.25 12.91
N VAL A 446 -31.18 11.21 11.97
CA VAL A 446 -31.99 12.43 12.08
C VAL A 446 -33.48 12.08 12.14
N GLY A 447 -33.96 11.19 11.26
CA GLY A 447 -35.34 10.71 11.29
C GLY A 447 -35.75 10.10 12.64
N VAL A 448 -34.93 9.18 13.18
CA VAL A 448 -35.13 8.58 14.51
C VAL A 448 -35.20 9.67 15.58
N THR A 449 -34.26 10.61 15.61
CA THR A 449 -34.27 11.68 16.62
C THR A 449 -35.52 12.55 16.53
N LEU A 450 -36.00 12.88 15.34
CA LEU A 450 -37.23 13.64 15.15
C LEU A 450 -38.46 12.86 15.64
N THR A 451 -38.54 11.56 15.35
CA THR A 451 -39.64 10.72 15.86
C THR A 451 -39.62 10.62 17.39
N GLN A 452 -38.44 10.45 18.00
CA GLN A 452 -38.28 10.42 19.46
C GLN A 452 -38.67 11.77 20.10
N MET A 453 -38.28 12.89 19.49
CA MET A 453 -38.67 14.23 19.95
C MET A 453 -40.19 14.44 19.84
N GLY A 454 -40.82 14.00 18.75
CA GLY A 454 -42.27 14.08 18.55
C GLY A 454 -43.06 13.27 19.59
N VAL A 455 -42.63 12.04 19.88
CA VAL A 455 -43.23 11.20 20.93
C VAL A 455 -43.08 11.87 22.29
N SER A 456 -41.88 12.37 22.61
CA SER A 456 -41.62 13.07 23.87
C SER A 456 -42.51 14.31 24.02
N HIS A 457 -42.65 15.12 22.96
CA HIS A 457 -43.53 16.28 22.98
C HIS A 457 -45.01 15.90 23.17
N GLN A 458 -45.50 14.88 22.46
CA GLN A 458 -46.89 14.41 22.64
C GLN A 458 -47.15 13.90 24.07
N THR A 459 -46.20 13.18 24.67
CA THR A 459 -46.33 12.74 26.06
C THR A 459 -46.34 13.93 27.01
N ALA A 460 -45.48 14.94 26.81
CA ALA A 460 -45.48 16.16 27.60
C ALA A 460 -46.82 16.91 27.51
N VAL A 461 -47.38 17.09 26.31
CA VAL A 461 -48.69 17.76 26.11
C VAL A 461 -49.82 16.98 26.78
N LYS A 462 -49.82 15.64 26.70
CA LYS A 462 -50.82 14.81 27.39
C LYS A 462 -50.71 14.96 28.90
N VAL A 463 -49.50 14.93 29.45
CA VAL A 463 -49.25 15.16 30.87
C VAL A 463 -49.71 16.56 31.27
N GLU A 464 -49.41 17.60 30.48
CA GLU A 464 -49.87 18.96 30.77
C GLU A 464 -51.39 19.07 30.78
N ARG A 465 -52.09 18.49 29.79
CA ARG A 465 -53.56 18.45 29.76
C ARG A 465 -54.14 17.70 30.95
N LEU A 466 -53.57 16.56 31.31
CA LEU A 466 -53.98 15.79 32.49
C LEU A 466 -53.72 16.57 33.78
N THR A 467 -52.58 17.25 33.90
CA THR A 467 -52.31 18.11 35.07
C THR A 467 -53.26 19.29 35.13
N ALA A 468 -53.61 19.93 34.00
CA ALA A 468 -54.58 21.01 33.96
C ALA A 468 -55.99 20.53 34.37
N LEU A 469 -56.42 19.39 33.85
CA LEU A 469 -57.67 18.73 34.27
C LEU A 469 -57.67 18.41 35.76
N ALA A 470 -56.57 17.88 36.29
CA ALA A 470 -56.44 17.58 37.72
C ALA A 470 -56.47 18.84 38.59
N VAL A 471 -55.82 19.94 38.18
CA VAL A 471 -55.92 21.24 38.88
C VAL A 471 -57.38 21.71 38.89
N VAL A 472 -58.06 21.70 37.74
CA VAL A 472 -59.46 22.13 37.64
C VAL A 472 -60.38 21.28 38.53
N LEU A 473 -60.23 19.95 38.48
CA LEU A 473 -60.98 19.03 39.33
C LEU A 473 -60.66 19.24 40.82
N SER A 474 -59.41 19.57 41.17
CA SER A 474 -59.01 19.84 42.56
C SER A 474 -59.59 21.14 43.12
N MET A 475 -59.79 22.15 42.26
CA MET A 475 -60.48 23.38 42.62
C MET A 475 -61.99 23.17 42.78
N LEU A 476 -62.60 22.27 41.99
CA LEU A 476 -64.05 22.02 42.00
C LEU A 476 -64.49 21.08 43.14
N PHE A 477 -63.73 20.03 43.42
CA PHE A 477 -64.12 18.97 44.38
C PHE A 477 -63.29 18.98 45.67
N GLY A 478 -62.19 19.74 45.73
CA GLY A 478 -61.22 19.67 46.82
C GLY A 478 -60.25 18.50 46.69
N LEU A 479 -59.02 18.67 47.20
CA LEU A 479 -57.92 17.69 47.06
C LEU A 479 -58.22 16.32 47.70
N GLY A 480 -59.07 16.28 48.74
CA GLY A 480 -59.44 15.05 49.45
C GLY A 480 -60.35 14.12 48.65
N GLU A 481 -61.39 14.67 48.03
CA GLU A 481 -62.38 13.91 47.23
C GLU A 481 -61.78 13.37 45.93
N LEU A 482 -60.88 14.14 45.30
CA LEU A 482 -60.20 13.74 44.06
C LEU A 482 -59.26 12.54 44.29
N ARG A 483 -58.62 12.48 45.47
CA ARG A 483 -57.77 11.35 45.85
C ARG A 483 -58.59 10.08 46.05
N TYR A 484 -59.76 10.21 46.67
CA TYR A 484 -60.70 9.10 46.87
C TYR A 484 -61.21 8.53 45.53
N LEU A 485 -61.65 9.40 44.61
CA LEU A 485 -62.10 9.01 43.27
C LEU A 485 -61.03 8.32 42.41
N VAL A 486 -59.76 8.74 42.49
CA VAL A 486 -58.67 8.10 41.72
C VAL A 486 -58.27 6.75 42.32
N GLU A 487 -58.26 6.62 43.65
CA GLU A 487 -58.02 5.34 44.33
C GLU A 487 -59.12 4.29 44.01
N GLU A 488 -60.36 4.72 43.77
CA GLU A 488 -61.50 3.84 43.45
C GLU A 488 -61.52 3.36 41.99
N VAL A 489 -61.06 4.16 41.03
CA VAL A 489 -61.11 3.84 39.59
C VAL A 489 -59.92 2.99 39.12
N SER A 490 -58.73 3.14 39.71
CA SER A 490 -57.56 2.33 39.37
C SER A 490 -56.44 2.39 40.42
N PRO A 491 -56.33 1.40 41.32
CA PRO A 491 -55.34 1.43 42.41
C PRO A 491 -53.88 1.34 41.92
N GLN A 492 -53.63 0.82 40.71
CA GLN A 492 -52.29 0.74 40.12
C GLN A 492 -51.81 2.09 39.57
N VAL A 493 -52.70 2.89 38.97
CA VAL A 493 -52.37 4.23 38.47
C VAL A 493 -52.18 5.22 39.63
N ALA A 494 -52.93 5.01 40.71
CA ALA A 494 -52.79 5.79 41.94
C ALA A 494 -51.37 5.73 42.52
N LEU A 495 -50.73 4.55 42.56
CA LEU A 495 -49.44 4.38 43.23
C LEU A 495 -48.24 4.99 42.46
N GLU A 496 -48.25 4.95 41.13
CA GLU A 496 -47.12 5.42 40.32
C GLU A 496 -47.20 6.91 39.94
N TRP A 497 -48.40 7.46 39.73
CA TRP A 497 -48.57 8.79 39.14
C TRP A 497 -49.04 9.86 40.12
N LEU A 498 -49.82 9.51 41.15
CA LEU A 498 -50.37 10.50 42.09
C LEU A 498 -49.30 11.33 42.81
N PRO A 499 -48.19 10.77 43.34
CA PRO A 499 -47.23 11.57 44.11
C PRO A 499 -46.61 12.70 43.29
N GLY A 500 -46.21 12.42 42.05
CA GLY A 500 -45.61 13.40 41.15
C GLY A 500 -46.63 14.40 40.57
N LEU A 501 -47.88 13.98 40.40
CA LEU A 501 -48.96 14.82 39.91
C LEU A 501 -49.45 15.79 41.00
N VAL A 502 -49.60 15.32 42.24
CA VAL A 502 -49.94 16.14 43.42
C VAL A 502 -48.87 17.21 43.66
N ALA A 503 -47.58 16.85 43.65
CA ALA A 503 -46.50 17.83 43.83
C ALA A 503 -46.47 18.92 42.73
N LYS A 504 -46.81 18.56 41.48
CA LYS A 504 -46.91 19.52 40.37
C LYS A 504 -48.17 20.40 40.45
N VAL A 505 -49.27 19.85 40.95
CA VAL A 505 -50.52 20.59 41.19
C VAL A 505 -50.33 21.60 42.33
N GLU A 506 -49.72 21.18 43.45
CA GLU A 506 -49.41 22.05 44.59
C GLU A 506 -48.48 23.21 44.20
N THR A 507 -47.42 22.94 43.43
CA THR A 507 -46.50 23.99 42.96
C THR A 507 -47.17 24.98 41.99
N LYS A 508 -48.07 24.51 41.11
CA LYS A 508 -48.87 25.40 40.24
C LYS A 508 -49.90 26.20 41.01
N LEU A 509 -50.56 25.61 42.00
CA LEU A 509 -51.51 26.32 42.88
C LEU A 509 -50.80 27.39 43.71
N LEU A 510 -49.59 27.12 44.21
CA LEU A 510 -48.73 28.10 44.88
C LEU A 510 -48.27 29.26 43.97
N LEU A 511 -48.02 28.97 42.69
CA LEU A 511 -47.71 29.99 41.69
C LEU A 511 -48.93 30.86 41.36
N LEU A 512 -50.10 30.25 41.22
CA LEU A 512 -51.37 30.96 40.99
C LEU A 512 -51.76 31.79 42.21
N SER A 513 -51.59 31.28 43.43
CA SER A 513 -51.87 32.06 44.64
C SER A 513 -50.96 33.28 44.75
N LYS A 514 -49.69 33.17 44.34
CA LYS A 514 -48.73 34.30 44.27
C LYS A 514 -49.02 35.32 43.17
N GLN A 515 -49.78 34.96 42.13
CA GLN A 515 -50.21 35.89 41.08
C GLN A 515 -51.53 36.60 41.39
N ILE A 516 -52.32 36.05 42.33
CA ILE A 516 -53.62 36.59 42.74
C ILE A 516 -53.47 37.51 43.98
N THR A 517 -52.41 37.35 44.77
CA THR A 517 -51.93 38.32 45.77
C THR A 517 -51.05 39.39 45.13
#